data_AF-A0A1S3QQ51-F1
#
_entry.id   AF-A0A1S3QQ51-F1
#
_cell.length_a   1.000
_cell.length_b   1.000
_cell.length_c   1.000
_cell.angle_alpha   90.00
_cell.angle_beta   90.00
_cell.angle_gamma   90.00
#
_symmetry.space_group_name_H-M   'P 1'
#
loop_
_entity.id
_entity.type
_entity.pdbx_description
1 polymer ?
#
loop_
_entity_poly.entity_id
_entity_poly.type
_entity_poly.pdbx_seq_one_letter_code
_entity_poly.pdbx_strand_id
1 'polypeptide(L)'
;MERENNNIQASESKRLRLDYEEITPCLKEVTLVWESMLGTQARSKVKVNTDTVHAAVGQGVPRQYRGEVWKFLSEQFLLSQSVPVRPPANNRPYKELLKQLTSQQHAILIDLGEPYTLNPTP
;
A
#
# COMPACT_ATOMS: atom_id res chain seq x y z
N MET A 1 8.01 -22.37 -15.34
CA MET A 1 6.65 -22.21 -15.92
C MET A 1 5.65 -21.64 -14.91
N GLU A 2 5.31 -22.32 -13.80
CA GLU A 2 4.34 -21.78 -12.81
C GLU A 2 4.75 -20.43 -12.17
N ARG A 3 6.03 -20.24 -11.86
CA ARG A 3 6.53 -19.01 -11.24
C ARG A 3 6.39 -17.78 -12.15
N GLU A 4 6.56 -17.99 -13.44
CA GLU A 4 6.45 -16.97 -14.48
C GLU A 4 4.99 -16.64 -14.76
N ASN A 5 4.12 -17.67 -14.78
CA ASN A 5 2.68 -17.50 -14.93
C ASN A 5 2.05 -16.74 -13.74
N ASN A 6 2.48 -17.03 -12.51
CA ASN A 6 2.08 -16.29 -11.32
C ASN A 6 2.53 -14.82 -11.36
N ASN A 7 3.71 -14.55 -11.94
CA ASN A 7 4.21 -13.19 -12.09
C ASN A 7 3.40 -12.39 -13.12
N ILE A 8 3.03 -13.03 -14.23
CA ILE A 8 2.15 -12.45 -15.26
C ILE A 8 0.79 -12.11 -14.66
N GLN A 9 0.13 -13.06 -13.97
CA GLN A 9 -1.16 -12.82 -13.32
C GLN A 9 -1.11 -11.74 -12.23
N ALA A 10 -0.03 -11.70 -11.44
CA ALA A 10 0.17 -10.65 -10.44
C ALA A 10 0.34 -9.26 -11.08
N SER A 11 1.06 -9.20 -12.21
CA SER A 11 1.25 -7.96 -12.96
C SER A 11 -0.05 -7.46 -13.60
N GLU A 12 -0.85 -8.36 -14.20
CA GLU A 12 -2.15 -8.03 -14.80
C GLU A 12 -3.16 -7.59 -13.74
N SER A 13 -3.19 -8.28 -12.59
CA SER A 13 -4.01 -7.87 -11.44
C SER A 13 -3.59 -6.51 -10.88
N LYS A 14 -2.29 -6.19 -10.87
CA LYS A 14 -1.79 -4.87 -10.45
C LYS A 14 -2.19 -3.78 -11.46
N ARG A 15 -2.17 -4.08 -12.76
CA ARG A 15 -2.60 -3.15 -13.82
C ARG A 15 -4.09 -2.83 -13.71
N LEU A 16 -4.94 -3.85 -13.58
CA LEU A 16 -6.40 -3.68 -13.45
C LEU A 16 -6.81 -2.93 -12.18
N ARG A 17 -6.11 -3.15 -11.05
CA ARG A 17 -6.40 -2.46 -9.78
C ARG A 17 -5.97 -1.00 -9.75
N LEU A 18 -5.10 -0.58 -10.66
CA LEU A 18 -4.57 0.78 -10.72
C LEU A 18 -5.23 1.60 -11.83
N ASP A 19 -6.26 1.10 -12.50
CA ASP A 19 -6.87 1.78 -13.65
C ASP A 19 -7.90 2.86 -13.27
N TYR A 20 -7.54 3.70 -12.29
CA TYR A 20 -8.32 4.88 -11.93
C TYR A 20 -7.64 6.15 -12.46
N GLU A 21 -8.47 7.16 -12.70
CA GLU A 21 -8.03 8.49 -13.16
C GLU A 21 -7.18 9.20 -12.10
N GLU A 22 -6.05 9.77 -12.51
CA GLU A 22 -5.24 10.61 -11.62
C GLU A 22 -5.73 12.07 -11.73
N ILE A 23 -6.10 12.66 -10.59
CA ILE A 23 -6.49 14.08 -10.50
C ILE A 23 -5.39 15.00 -11.05
N THR A 24 -4.12 14.64 -10.84
CA THR A 24 -2.97 15.29 -11.44
C THR A 24 -1.87 14.25 -11.68
N PRO A 25 -1.47 13.98 -12.93
CA PRO A 25 -0.40 13.06 -13.23
C PRO A 25 0.91 13.47 -12.55
N CYS A 26 1.58 12.52 -11.90
CA CYS A 26 2.83 12.80 -11.21
C CYS A 26 3.95 13.15 -12.21
N LEU A 27 4.73 14.20 -11.93
CA LEU A 27 5.87 14.58 -12.76
C LEU A 27 6.95 13.49 -12.74
N LYS A 28 7.70 13.37 -13.85
CA LYS A 28 8.81 12.40 -13.97
C LYS A 28 9.89 12.63 -12.93
N GLU A 29 10.22 13.88 -12.65
CA GLU A 29 11.22 14.26 -11.64
C GLU A 29 10.84 13.77 -10.24
N VAL A 30 9.57 13.96 -9.85
CA VAL A 30 9.02 13.48 -8.58
C VAL A 30 9.06 11.94 -8.51
N THR A 31 8.84 11.27 -9.64
CA THR A 31 8.94 9.81 -9.73
C THR A 31 10.36 9.32 -9.44
N LEU A 32 11.39 9.98 -9.97
CA LEU A 32 12.80 9.65 -9.71
C LEU A 32 13.18 9.82 -8.22
N VAL A 33 12.64 10.85 -7.57
CA VAL A 33 12.83 11.05 -6.12
C VAL A 33 12.24 9.88 -5.34
N TRP A 34 11.03 9.43 -5.70
CA TRP A 34 10.42 8.24 -5.08
C TRP A 34 11.21 6.96 -5.35
N GLU A 35 11.68 6.74 -6.58
CA GLU A 35 12.52 5.58 -6.91
C GLU A 35 13.80 5.54 -6.07
N SER A 36 14.46 6.69 -5.91
CA SER A 36 15.67 6.81 -5.08
C SER A 36 15.37 6.52 -3.59
N MET A 37 14.31 7.12 -3.05
CA MET A 37 13.91 6.88 -1.65
C MET A 37 13.49 5.42 -1.40
N LEU A 38 12.69 4.84 -2.29
CA LEU A 38 12.20 3.46 -2.16
C LEU A 38 13.31 2.43 -2.38
N GLY A 39 14.34 2.76 -3.17
CA GLY A 39 15.52 1.94 -3.44
C GLY A 39 16.58 1.94 -2.34
N THR A 40 16.39 2.71 -1.26
CA THR A 40 17.36 2.76 -0.15
C THR A 40 17.43 1.41 0.58
N GLN A 41 18.63 0.85 0.70
CA GLN A 41 18.86 -0.43 1.36
C GLN A 41 18.53 -0.34 2.86
N ALA A 42 17.84 -1.36 3.39
CA ALA A 42 17.39 -1.42 4.78
C ALA A 42 16.47 -0.25 5.23
N ARG A 43 15.64 0.28 4.33
CA ARG A 43 14.61 1.32 4.57
C ARG A 43 13.74 1.14 5.82
N SER A 44 13.48 -0.09 6.26
CA SER A 44 12.69 -0.39 7.46
C SER A 44 13.45 -0.18 8.78
N LYS A 45 14.74 0.17 8.71
CA LYS A 45 15.61 0.41 9.87
C LYS A 45 16.21 1.81 9.90
N VAL A 46 16.07 2.58 8.83
CA VAL A 46 16.65 3.92 8.68
C VAL A 46 15.53 4.95 8.71
N LYS A 47 15.63 5.89 9.66
CA LYS A 47 14.71 7.01 9.75
C LYS A 47 15.06 8.04 8.67
N VAL A 48 14.11 8.31 7.79
CA VAL A 48 14.18 9.36 6.79
C VAL A 48 13.68 10.66 7.40
N ASN A 49 14.27 11.79 6.99
CA ASN A 49 13.83 13.10 7.45
C ASN A 49 12.36 13.33 7.08
N THR A 50 11.53 13.61 8.09
CA THR A 50 10.09 13.82 7.95
C THR A 50 9.76 14.97 7.00
N ASP A 51 10.55 16.04 7.00
CA ASP A 51 10.32 17.20 6.11
C ASP A 51 10.55 16.81 4.65
N THR A 52 11.56 15.97 4.38
CA THR A 52 11.83 15.43 3.05
C THR A 52 10.70 14.55 2.56
N VAL A 53 10.18 13.66 3.42
CA VAL A 53 9.03 12.81 3.09
C VAL A 53 7.77 13.64 2.85
N HIS A 54 7.52 14.65 3.69
CA HIS A 54 6.38 15.55 3.53
C HIS A 54 6.44 16.33 2.21
N ALA A 55 7.61 16.87 1.87
CA ALA A 55 7.83 17.57 0.60
C ALA A 55 7.60 16.63 -0.61
N ALA A 56 8.10 15.39 -0.56
CA ALA A 56 7.93 14.42 -1.63
C ALA A 56 6.46 14.02 -1.83
N VAL A 57 5.69 13.82 -0.74
CA VAL A 57 4.25 13.55 -0.83
C VAL A 57 3.49 14.75 -1.39
N GLY A 58 3.83 15.97 -0.97
CA GLY A 58 3.20 17.20 -1.46
C GLY A 58 3.44 17.47 -2.95
N GLN A 59 4.55 17.00 -3.50
CA GLN A 59 4.87 17.11 -4.94
C GLN A 59 4.18 16.04 -5.79
N GLY A 60 3.59 15.01 -5.16
CA GLY A 60 2.85 13.95 -5.83
C GLY A 60 3.39 12.55 -5.55
N VAL A 61 2.51 11.55 -5.67
CA VAL A 61 2.86 10.14 -5.48
C VAL A 61 2.49 9.34 -6.73
N PRO A 62 3.46 8.79 -7.47
CA PRO A 62 3.20 8.06 -8.70
C PRO A 62 2.30 6.85 -8.47
N ARG A 63 1.24 6.70 -9.28
CA ARG A 63 0.26 5.61 -9.20
C ARG A 63 0.88 4.23 -9.00
N GLN A 64 1.91 3.92 -9.79
CA GLN A 64 2.61 2.63 -9.79
C GLN A 64 3.32 2.29 -8.47
N TYR A 65 3.72 3.32 -7.71
CA TYR A 65 4.47 3.22 -6.46
C TYR A 65 3.62 3.45 -5.21
N ARG A 66 2.37 3.93 -5.31
CA ARG A 66 1.53 4.28 -4.14
C ARG A 66 1.48 3.20 -3.07
N GLY A 67 1.34 1.92 -3.44
CA GLY A 67 1.34 0.82 -2.48
C GLY A 67 2.68 0.68 -1.72
N GLU A 68 3.81 0.85 -2.41
CA GLU A 68 5.14 0.79 -1.79
C GLU A 68 5.43 2.04 -0.94
N VAL A 69 4.91 3.20 -1.36
CA VAL A 69 4.96 4.45 -0.61
C VAL A 69 4.14 4.35 0.68
N TRP A 70 2.92 3.81 0.64
CA TRP A 70 2.14 3.59 1.87
C TRP A 70 2.83 2.66 2.85
N LYS A 71 3.43 1.57 2.36
CA LYS A 71 4.26 0.69 3.17
C LYS A 71 5.49 1.42 3.74
N PHE A 72 6.14 2.26 2.94
CA PHE A 72 7.27 3.06 3.39
C PHE A 72 6.86 4.03 4.51
N LEU A 73 5.75 4.74 4.35
CA LEU A 73 5.24 5.67 5.36
C LEU A 73 4.90 4.96 6.67
N SER A 74 4.32 3.76 6.62
CA SER A 74 4.04 2.98 7.83
C SER A 74 5.32 2.51 8.52
N GLU A 75 6.35 2.09 7.77
CA GLU A 75 7.68 1.77 8.29
C GLU A 75 8.32 2.98 8.97
N GLN A 76 8.29 4.17 8.33
CA GLN A 76 8.83 5.41 8.89
C GLN A 76 8.09 5.86 10.16
N PHE A 77 6.77 5.66 10.20
CA PHE A 77 5.95 5.92 11.38
C PHE A 77 6.33 5.02 12.56
N LEU A 78 6.51 3.71 12.33
CA LEU A 78 6.94 2.77 13.36
C LEU A 78 8.34 3.11 13.90
N LEU A 79 9.26 3.56 13.05
CA LEU A 79 10.60 4.01 13.46
C LEU A 79 10.60 5.33 14.25
N SER A 80 9.60 6.18 14.02
CA SER A 80 9.50 7.49 14.66
C SER A 80 8.75 7.46 15.98
N GLN A 81 8.10 6.34 16.32
CA GLN A 81 7.36 6.19 17.56
C GLN A 81 8.29 6.04 18.76
N SER A 82 8.08 6.88 19.77
CA SER A 82 8.75 6.82 21.07
C SER A 82 8.07 5.85 22.05
N VAL A 83 6.79 5.55 21.83
CA VAL A 83 6.00 4.64 22.67
C VAL A 83 5.90 3.29 21.95
N PRO A 84 6.22 2.17 22.62
CA PRO A 84 6.10 0.85 22.00
C PRO A 84 4.63 0.57 21.66
N VAL A 85 4.35 0.39 20.36
CA VAL A 85 3.08 -0.17 19.89
C VAL A 85 2.93 -1.52 20.55
N ARG A 86 1.84 -1.73 21.30
CA ARG A 86 1.46 -3.07 21.75
C ARG A 86 1.09 -3.85 20.49
N PRO A 87 1.90 -4.81 20.03
CA PRO A 87 1.51 -5.61 18.89
C PRO A 87 0.21 -6.32 19.25
N PRO A 88 -0.66 -6.63 18.27
CA PRO A 88 -1.78 -7.52 18.55
C PRO A 88 -1.22 -8.78 19.21
N ALA A 89 -1.83 -9.20 20.32
CA ALA A 89 -1.36 -10.34 21.13
C ALA A 89 -1.29 -11.66 20.34
N ASN A 90 -1.85 -11.68 19.13
CA ASN A 90 -1.92 -12.83 18.25
C ASN A 90 -0.90 -12.69 17.12
N ASN A 91 0.27 -13.32 17.26
CA ASN A 91 1.33 -13.34 16.25
C ASN A 91 1.12 -14.44 15.18
N ARG A 92 -0.14 -14.82 14.91
CA ARG A 92 -0.47 -15.87 13.93
C ARG A 92 -0.30 -15.33 12.51
N PRO A 93 0.31 -16.09 11.59
CA PRO A 93 0.50 -15.65 10.22
C PRO A 93 -0.84 -15.56 9.49
N TYR A 94 -0.95 -14.62 8.55
CA TYR A 94 -2.17 -14.37 7.78
C TYR A 94 -2.77 -15.63 7.14
N LYS A 95 -1.93 -16.51 6.58
CA LYS A 95 -2.38 -17.77 5.96
C LYS A 95 -3.05 -18.74 6.93
N GLU A 96 -2.70 -18.70 8.21
CA GLU A 96 -3.34 -19.54 9.24
C GLU A 96 -4.62 -18.90 9.77
N LEU A 97 -4.71 -17.57 9.78
CA LEU A 97 -5.94 -16.87 10.13
C LEU A 97 -7.06 -17.18 9.13
N LEU A 98 -6.74 -17.25 7.83
CA LEU A 98 -7.71 -17.58 6.77
C LEU A 98 -8.32 -18.98 6.88
N LYS A 99 -7.73 -19.89 7.66
CA LYS A 99 -8.27 -21.25 7.88
C LYS A 99 -9.39 -21.30 8.92
N GLN A 100 -9.62 -20.22 9.67
CA GLN A 100 -10.60 -20.16 10.74
C GLN A 100 -11.93 -19.59 10.24
N LEU A 101 -13.03 -20.04 10.82
CA LEU A 101 -14.34 -19.41 10.64
C LEU A 101 -14.41 -18.09 11.44
N THR A 102 -15.10 -17.10 10.89
CA THR A 102 -15.31 -15.78 11.51
C THR A 102 -16.80 -15.59 11.79
N SER A 103 -17.15 -15.21 13.02
CA SER A 103 -18.54 -14.86 13.35
C SER A 103 -19.00 -13.57 12.65
N GLN A 104 -18.06 -12.79 12.10
CA GLN A 104 -18.30 -11.57 11.34
C GLN A 104 -18.67 -11.84 9.87
N GLN A 105 -18.75 -13.10 9.43
CA GLN A 105 -19.01 -13.45 8.03
C GLN A 105 -20.25 -12.76 7.44
N HIS A 106 -21.37 -12.75 8.16
CA HIS A 106 -22.61 -12.10 7.68
C HIS A 106 -22.43 -10.59 7.49
N ALA A 107 -21.78 -9.90 8.45
CA ALA A 107 -21.52 -8.46 8.35
C ALA A 107 -20.58 -8.12 7.19
N ILE A 108 -19.49 -8.89 7.04
CA ILE A 108 -18.52 -8.72 5.95
C ILE A 108 -19.21 -8.90 4.59
N LEU A 109 -20.07 -9.91 4.44
CA LEU A 109 -20.77 -10.18 3.18
C LEU A 109 -21.80 -9.10 2.83
N ILE A 110 -22.46 -8.50 3.82
CA ILE A 110 -23.36 -7.36 3.62
C ILE A 110 -22.56 -6.17 3.09
N ASP A 111 -21.47 -5.78 3.77
CA ASP A 111 -20.66 -4.61 3.40
C ASP A 111 -19.97 -4.76 2.04
N LEU A 112 -19.55 -5.98 1.67
CA LEU A 112 -18.95 -6.26 0.36
C LEU A 112 -19.99 -6.35 -0.77
N GLY A 113 -21.24 -6.66 -0.44
CA GLY A 113 -22.35 -6.75 -1.39
C GLY A 113 -22.95 -5.40 -1.76
N GLU A 114 -22.68 -4.37 -0.98
CA GLU A 114 -22.94 -2.96 -1.34
C GLU A 114 -21.95 -2.54 -2.44
N PRO A 115 -22.39 -2.29 -3.68
CA PRO A 115 -21.51 -1.69 -4.68
C PRO A 115 -21.05 -0.33 -4.16
N TYR A 116 -19.74 -0.06 -4.22
CA TYR A 116 -19.18 1.28 -4.02
C TYR A 116 -19.83 2.25 -5.02
N THR A 117 -20.98 2.83 -4.63
CA THR A 117 -21.76 3.76 -5.44
C THR A 117 -21.19 5.15 -5.23
N LEU A 118 -20.07 5.44 -5.91
CA LEU A 118 -19.55 6.79 -6.11
C LEU A 118 -18.99 6.96 -7.54
N ASN A 119 -19.88 6.79 -8.54
CA ASN A 119 -20.27 7.65 -9.69
C ASN A 119 -19.33 8.80 -10.18
N PRO A 120 -19.37 9.28 -11.46
CA PRO A 120 -20.62 9.51 -12.22
C PRO A 120 -20.61 9.38 -13.78
N THR A 121 -21.83 9.33 -14.31
CA THR A 121 -22.24 9.76 -15.66
C THR A 121 -21.87 11.23 -15.94
N PRO A 122 -21.71 11.58 -17.23
CA PRO A 122 -22.81 12.20 -17.98
C PRO A 122 -23.45 11.26 -18.99
#